data_AF-A0A7W8W810-F1
#
_entry.id   AF-A0A7W8W810-F1
#
_cell.length_a   1.000
_cell.length_b   1.000
_cell.length_c   1.000
_cell.angle_alpha   90.00
_cell.angle_beta   90.00
_cell.angle_gamma   90.00
#
_symmetry.space_group_name_H-M   'P 1'
#
loop_
_entity.id
_entity.type
_entity.pdbx_description
1 polymer ?
#
loop_
_entity_poly.entity_id
_entity_poly.type
_entity_poly.pdbx_seq_one_letter_code
_entity_poly.pdbx_strand_id
1 'polypeptide(L)'
;MLRITIELLPGGREDRKRVIATADIARVSGGALADYRVALDDAALRQVGARATVRGYPRWAGSVWDLVARCVAAALNQGREALPPRPALPLVTVHVNAAGYRYVRLDEIPEPARTYFDETLAGSGIPDHGCAFAHDWFDFLNGQR
;
A
#
# COMPACT_ATOMS: atom_id res chain seq x y z
N MET A 1 9.46 17.34 -13.18
CA MET A 1 9.31 16.20 -12.26
C MET A 1 8.15 16.52 -11.35
N LEU A 2 7.25 15.58 -11.12
CA LEU A 2 6.12 15.71 -10.20
C LEU A 2 6.28 14.65 -9.12
N ARG A 3 6.14 15.03 -7.85
CA ARG A 3 6.09 14.09 -6.72
C ARG A 3 4.71 14.19 -6.07
N ILE A 4 4.11 13.04 -5.80
CA ILE A 4 2.88 12.90 -5.02
C ILE A 4 3.24 12.26 -3.70
N THR A 5 2.63 12.77 -2.62
CA THR A 5 2.78 12.24 -1.27
C THR A 5 1.39 11.87 -0.76
N ILE A 6 1.25 10.67 -0.23
CA ILE A 6 0.03 10.21 0.44
C ILE A 6 0.30 10.28 1.94
N GLU A 7 -0.42 11.16 2.62
CA GLU A 7 -0.34 11.34 4.07
C GLU A 7 -1.58 10.77 4.73
N LEU A 8 -1.38 9.99 5.79
CA LEU A 8 -2.45 9.57 6.69
C LEU A 8 -2.52 10.56 7.85
N LEU A 9 -3.72 11.08 8.12
CA LEU A 9 -4.02 11.95 9.27
C LEU A 9 -4.97 11.20 10.22
N PRO A 10 -4.46 10.47 11.22
CA PRO A 10 -5.30 9.73 12.16
C PRO A 10 -6.28 10.65 12.89
N GLY A 11 -7.58 10.40 12.72
CA GLY A 11 -8.63 11.23 13.31
C GLY A 11 -8.63 12.69 12.83
N GLY A 12 -8.03 12.97 11.67
CA GLY A 12 -7.94 14.32 11.09
C GLY A 12 -6.95 15.25 11.81
N ARG A 13 -6.07 14.71 12.68
CA ARG A 13 -5.12 15.52 13.45
C ARG A 13 -3.79 15.64 12.72
N GLU A 14 -3.32 16.88 12.53
CA GLU A 14 -2.06 17.15 11.82
C GLU A 14 -0.81 16.75 12.63
N ASP A 15 -0.87 16.78 13.96
CA ASP A 15 0.23 16.41 14.85
C ASP A 15 0.64 14.94 14.72
N ARG A 16 -0.28 14.09 14.24
CA ARG A 16 -0.08 12.65 14.02
C ARG A 16 0.06 12.29 12.54
N LYS A 17 0.22 13.28 11.66
CA LYS A 17 0.36 13.02 10.23
C LYS A 17 1.59 12.14 9.96
N ARG A 18 1.45 11.21 9.03
CA ARG A 18 2.58 10.42 8.53
C ARG A 18 2.46 10.18 7.03
N VAL A 19 3.57 10.23 6.33
CA VAL A 19 3.65 9.82 4.93
C VAL A 19 3.58 8.30 4.88
N ILE A 20 2.62 7.75 4.13
CA ILE A 20 2.43 6.31 3.96
C ILE A 20 2.87 5.82 2.58
N ALA A 21 2.91 6.71 1.58
CA ALA A 21 3.41 6.38 0.25
C ALA A 21 3.81 7.64 -0.52
N THR A 22 4.66 7.46 -1.53
CA THR A 22 5.02 8.50 -2.50
C THR A 22 4.98 7.96 -3.93
N ALA A 23 4.79 8.85 -4.89
CA ALA A 23 4.92 8.55 -6.31
C ALA A 23 5.75 9.63 -7.01
N ASP A 24 6.79 9.20 -7.72
CA ASP A 24 7.63 10.07 -8.54
C ASP A 24 7.30 9.90 -10.02
N ILE A 25 6.86 10.98 -10.64
CA ILE A 25 6.45 11.03 -12.05
C ILE A 25 7.41 11.93 -12.83
N ALA A 26 8.19 11.30 -13.72
CA ALA A 26 9.18 11.96 -14.55
C ALA A 26 8.73 11.95 -16.01
N ARG A 27 8.80 13.11 -16.68
CA ARG A 27 8.65 13.18 -18.13
C ARG A 27 9.88 12.55 -18.79
N VAL A 28 9.68 11.60 -19.69
CA VAL A 28 10.74 10.90 -20.41
C VAL A 28 10.77 11.20 -21.91
N SER A 29 9.64 11.63 -22.47
CA SER A 29 9.54 12.17 -23.84
C SER A 29 8.66 13.43 -23.82
N GLY A 30 8.87 14.36 -24.76
CA GLY A 30 8.24 15.68 -24.79
C GLY A 30 7.46 15.97 -26.07
N GLY A 31 6.71 17.07 -26.03
CA GLY A 31 5.83 17.52 -27.11
C GLY A 31 4.44 17.87 -26.59
N ALA A 32 3.49 18.04 -27.51
CA ALA A 32 2.06 18.15 -27.18
C ALA A 32 1.52 16.84 -26.57
N LEU A 33 2.04 15.71 -27.05
CA LEU A 33 1.89 14.38 -26.47
C LEU A 33 3.22 13.98 -25.82
N ALA A 34 3.20 13.65 -24.54
CA ALA A 34 4.40 13.38 -23.75
C ALA A 34 4.30 12.04 -23.02
N ASP A 35 5.45 11.39 -22.85
CA ASP A 35 5.54 10.13 -22.12
C ASP A 35 6.03 10.41 -20.69
N TYR A 36 5.40 9.75 -19.72
CA TYR A 36 5.67 9.91 -18.30
C TYR A 36 5.96 8.56 -17.66
N ARG A 37 7.10 8.47 -16.98
CA ARG A 37 7.50 7.32 -16.18
C ARG A 37 7.15 7.57 -14.72
N VAL A 38 6.60 6.56 -14.06
CA VAL A 38 6.21 6.60 -12.65
C VAL A 38 6.94 5.53 -11.85
N ALA A 39 7.33 5.87 -10.63
CA ALA A 39 7.78 4.94 -9.61
C ALA A 39 6.96 5.17 -8.32
N LEU A 40 6.48 4.09 -7.71
CA LEU A 40 5.76 4.13 -6.44
C LEU A 40 6.68 3.60 -5.32
N ASP A 41 6.60 4.23 -4.16
CA ASP A 41 7.27 3.81 -2.94
C ASP A 41 6.27 3.85 -1.79
N ASP A 42 6.09 2.71 -1.13
CA ASP A 42 5.27 2.54 0.06
C ASP A 42 6.16 2.53 1.30
N ALA A 43 5.70 3.14 2.40
CA ALA A 43 6.50 3.26 3.60
C ALA A 43 6.90 1.89 4.19
N ALA A 44 6.00 0.90 4.11
CA ALA A 44 6.20 -0.45 4.64
C ALA A 44 6.78 -1.38 3.57
N LEU A 45 6.15 -1.44 2.38
CA LEU A 45 6.54 -2.38 1.31
C LEU A 45 7.70 -1.90 0.45
N ARG A 46 8.14 -0.64 0.61
CA ARG A 46 9.13 0.03 -0.25
C ARG A 46 8.64 0.06 -1.69
N GLN A 47 9.50 -0.28 -2.66
CA GLN A 47 9.14 -0.15 -4.06
C GLN A 47 7.96 -1.06 -4.42
N VAL A 48 6.79 -0.47 -4.69
CA VAL A 48 5.56 -1.20 -5.04
C VAL A 48 5.33 -1.17 -6.54
N GLY A 49 5.07 -2.36 -7.10
CA GLY A 49 4.80 -2.52 -8.52
C GLY A 49 6.04 -2.30 -9.40
N ALA A 50 5.81 -2.31 -10.72
CA ALA A 50 6.85 -2.02 -11.70
C ALA A 50 6.86 -0.53 -12.05
N ARG A 51 8.03 -0.01 -12.41
CA ARG A 51 8.10 1.30 -13.08
C ARG A 51 7.27 1.25 -14.36
N ALA A 52 6.21 2.04 -14.41
CA ALA A 52 5.31 2.10 -15.56
C ALA A 52 5.57 3.34 -16.41
N THR A 53 5.16 3.30 -17.67
CA THR A 53 5.21 4.46 -18.58
C THR A 53 3.82 4.70 -19.16
N VAL A 54 3.25 5.86 -18.86
CA VAL A 54 2.06 6.40 -19.52
C VAL A 54 2.52 7.08 -20.79
N ARG A 55 1.94 6.72 -21.94
CA ARG A 55 2.40 7.17 -23.26
C ARG A 55 1.43 8.17 -23.88
N GLY A 56 1.98 9.15 -24.60
CA GLY A 56 1.20 10.07 -25.42
C GLY A 56 0.21 10.93 -24.62
N TYR A 57 0.55 11.30 -23.38
CA TYR A 57 -0.32 12.10 -22.54
C TYR A 57 -0.46 13.55 -23.08
N PRO A 58 -1.69 14.08 -23.25
CA PRO A 58 -1.91 15.40 -23.82
C PRO A 58 -1.62 16.50 -22.81
N ARG A 59 -0.37 16.96 -22.77
CA ARG A 59 0.17 17.83 -21.72
C ARG A 59 -0.61 19.14 -21.50
N TRP A 60 -1.16 19.71 -22.56
CA TRP A 60 -1.85 21.01 -22.51
C TRP A 60 -3.37 20.91 -22.47
N ALA A 61 -3.92 19.70 -22.63
CA ALA A 61 -5.36 19.46 -22.63
C ALA A 61 -5.84 18.53 -21.51
N GLY A 62 -4.91 17.91 -20.76
CA GLY A 62 -5.21 17.03 -19.64
C GLY A 62 -4.90 17.64 -18.27
N SER A 63 -5.71 17.30 -17.27
CA SER A 63 -5.50 17.71 -15.87
C SER A 63 -4.32 16.97 -15.23
N VAL A 64 -3.52 17.64 -14.38
CA VAL A 64 -2.46 16.95 -13.64
C VAL A 64 -2.99 15.77 -12.80
N TRP A 65 -4.24 15.85 -12.34
CA TRP A 65 -4.88 14.76 -11.58
C TRP A 65 -5.20 13.54 -12.45
N ASP A 66 -5.57 13.75 -13.71
CA ASP A 66 -5.75 12.65 -14.68
C ASP A 66 -4.42 11.95 -14.96
N LEU A 67 -3.34 12.71 -15.14
CA LEU A 67 -1.99 12.16 -15.26
C LEU A 67 -1.61 11.31 -14.03
N VAL A 68 -1.83 11.85 -12.83
CA VAL A 68 -1.54 11.13 -11.57
C VAL A 68 -2.34 9.83 -11.49
N ALA A 69 -3.65 9.87 -11.76
CA ALA A 69 -4.51 8.69 -11.71
C ALA A 69 -4.06 7.61 -12.69
N ARG A 70 -3.75 7.97 -13.95
CA ARG A 70 -3.24 7.04 -14.97
C ARG A 70 -1.89 6.45 -14.59
N CYS A 71 -0.98 7.28 -14.09
CA CYS A 71 0.32 6.81 -13.62
C CYS A 71 0.18 5.81 -12.46
N VAL A 72 -0.62 6.13 -11.45
CA VAL A 72 -0.87 5.21 -10.32
C VAL A 72 -1.50 3.91 -10.81
N ALA A 73 -2.52 3.98 -11.66
CA ALA A 73 -3.16 2.80 -12.24
C ALA A 73 -2.15 1.93 -13.03
N ALA A 74 -1.37 2.54 -13.91
CA ALA A 74 -0.34 1.85 -14.69
C ALA A 74 0.73 1.20 -13.81
N ALA A 75 1.20 1.87 -12.76
CA ALA A 75 2.20 1.31 -11.85
C ALA A 75 1.65 0.12 -11.05
N LEU A 76 0.38 0.19 -10.61
CA LEU A 76 -0.27 -0.87 -9.84
C LEU A 76 -0.77 -2.03 -10.70
N ASN A 77 -0.92 -1.85 -12.02
CA ASN A 77 -1.53 -2.83 -12.92
C ASN A 77 -0.64 -3.17 -14.13
N GLN A 78 0.66 -3.38 -13.89
CA GLN A 78 1.61 -3.89 -14.89
C GLN A 78 1.62 -3.08 -16.20
N GLY A 79 1.54 -1.76 -16.11
CA GLY A 79 1.54 -0.83 -17.23
C GLY A 79 0.16 -0.56 -17.86
N ARG A 80 -0.92 -1.20 -17.38
CA ARG A 80 -2.28 -0.94 -17.87
C ARG A 80 -2.87 0.27 -17.13
N GLU A 81 -3.36 1.25 -17.87
CA GLU A 81 -4.04 2.44 -17.31
C GLU A 81 -5.46 2.13 -16.79
N ALA A 82 -5.60 1.07 -15.99
CA ALA A 82 -6.81 0.68 -15.28
C ALA A 82 -6.43 0.21 -13.87
N LEU A 83 -7.26 0.49 -12.87
CA LEU A 83 -6.98 0.03 -11.51
C LEU A 83 -6.99 -1.52 -11.47
N PRO A 84 -6.09 -2.13 -10.67
CA PRO A 84 -6.18 -3.57 -10.43
C PRO A 84 -7.48 -3.90 -9.68
N PRO A 85 -7.91 -5.18 -9.68
CA PRO A 85 -9.02 -5.63 -8.85
C PRO A 85 -8.80 -5.26 -7.39
N ARG A 86 -9.90 -5.02 -6.67
CA ARG A 86 -9.85 -4.78 -5.22
C ARG A 86 -9.16 -5.96 -4.52
N PRO A 87 -8.16 -5.72 -3.64
CA PRO A 87 -7.55 -6.78 -2.85
C PRO A 87 -8.60 -7.55 -2.03
N ALA A 88 -8.48 -8.88 -2.02
CA ALA A 88 -9.31 -9.73 -1.17
C ALA A 88 -8.81 -9.69 0.27
N LEU A 89 -9.73 -9.88 1.22
CA LEU A 89 -9.34 -10.07 2.62
C LEU A 89 -8.59 -11.41 2.78
N PRO A 90 -7.43 -11.42 3.44
CA PRO A 90 -6.67 -12.64 3.64
C PRO A 90 -7.43 -13.59 4.58
N LEU A 91 -7.60 -14.84 4.15
CA LEU A 91 -8.14 -15.91 4.98
C LEU A 91 -6.99 -16.59 5.71
N VAL A 92 -6.89 -16.32 7.02
CA VAL A 92 -5.84 -16.86 7.89
C VAL A 92 -6.46 -17.75 8.95
N THR A 93 -5.85 -18.90 9.20
CA THR A 93 -6.32 -19.86 10.20
C THR A 93 -6.09 -19.34 11.62
N VAL A 94 -7.11 -19.44 12.47
CA VAL A 94 -6.99 -19.15 13.90
C VAL A 94 -6.76 -20.46 14.65
N HIS A 95 -5.63 -20.53 15.35
CA HIS A 95 -5.20 -21.64 16.16
C HIS A 95 -5.57 -21.44 17.63
N VAL A 96 -5.58 -22.53 18.40
CA VAL A 96 -5.76 -22.51 19.86
C VAL A 96 -4.65 -23.31 20.51
N ASN A 97 -3.94 -22.75 21.49
CA ASN A 97 -2.89 -23.48 22.21
C ASN A 97 -3.45 -24.28 23.41
N ALA A 98 -2.60 -25.06 24.07
CA ALA A 98 -2.98 -25.86 25.23
C ALA A 98 -3.49 -25.02 26.43
N ALA A 99 -3.10 -23.75 26.51
CA ALA A 99 -3.59 -22.80 27.52
C ALA A 99 -4.90 -22.10 27.13
N GLY A 100 -5.47 -22.40 25.95
CA GLY A 100 -6.75 -21.85 25.48
C GLY A 100 -6.65 -20.50 24.75
N TYR A 101 -5.45 -19.97 24.52
CA TYR A 101 -5.28 -18.72 23.80
C TYR A 101 -5.48 -18.90 22.29
N ARG A 102 -6.24 -18.00 21.69
CA ARG A 102 -6.49 -17.94 20.24
C ARG A 102 -5.44 -17.07 19.56
N TYR A 103 -4.79 -17.59 18.53
CA TYR A 103 -3.70 -16.90 17.85
C TYR A 103 -3.67 -17.18 16.34
N VAL A 104 -2.98 -16.31 15.60
CA VAL A 104 -2.61 -16.53 14.19
C VAL A 104 -1.09 -16.65 14.10
N ARG A 105 -0.60 -17.38 13.10
CA ARG A 105 0.84 -17.46 12.82
C ARG A 105 1.21 -16.46 11.75
N LEU A 106 2.31 -15.74 11.95
CA LEU A 106 2.72 -14.67 11.03
C LEU A 106 3.12 -15.23 9.65
N ASP A 107 3.68 -16.43 9.59
CA ASP A 107 4.08 -17.11 8.34
C ASP A 107 2.90 -17.57 7.47
N GLU A 108 1.72 -17.77 8.09
CA GLU A 108 0.47 -18.11 7.39
C GLU A 108 -0.23 -16.87 6.80
N ILE A 109 0.18 -15.67 7.18
CA ILE A 109 -0.39 -14.43 6.65
C ILE A 109 0.24 -14.14 5.27
N PRO A 110 -0.57 -14.00 4.20
CA PRO A 110 -0.02 -13.69 2.89
C PRO A 110 0.49 -12.24 2.83
N GLU A 111 1.53 -12.01 2.02
CA GLU A 111 1.93 -10.65 1.65
C GLU A 111 0.88 -9.98 0.75
N PRO A 112 0.67 -8.66 0.85
CA PRO A 112 1.42 -7.72 1.70
C PRO A 112 0.91 -7.58 3.15
N ALA A 113 -0.18 -8.27 3.51
CA ALA A 113 -0.85 -8.07 4.79
C ALA A 113 0.06 -8.39 5.98
N ARG A 114 0.94 -9.38 5.84
CA ARG A 114 1.93 -9.75 6.87
C ARG A 114 2.86 -8.59 7.20
N THR A 115 3.46 -7.96 6.20
CA THR A 115 4.39 -6.84 6.42
C THR A 115 3.72 -5.70 7.20
N TYR A 116 2.52 -5.28 6.77
CA TYR A 116 1.79 -4.23 7.50
C TYR A 116 1.38 -4.66 8.91
N PHE A 117 0.93 -5.90 9.08
CA PHE A 117 0.52 -6.39 10.39
C PHE A 117 1.70 -6.44 11.37
N ASP A 118 2.86 -6.90 10.92
CA ASP A 118 4.08 -6.94 11.73
C ASP A 118 4.51 -5.54 12.22
N GLU A 119 4.43 -4.52 11.37
CA GLU A 119 4.67 -3.13 11.79
C GLU A 119 3.68 -2.65 12.87
N THR A 120 2.41 -3.08 12.79
CA THR A 120 1.39 -2.72 13.79
C THR A 120 1.49 -3.49 15.11
N LEU A 121 2.24 -4.59 15.14
CA LEU A 121 2.41 -5.41 16.34
C LEU A 121 3.44 -4.83 17.32
N ALA A 122 4.20 -3.80 16.95
CA ALA A 122 5.20 -3.19 17.81
C ALA A 122 4.62 -2.80 19.19
N GLY A 123 5.15 -3.42 20.26
CA GLY A 123 4.71 -3.20 21.64
C GLY A 123 3.55 -4.09 22.11
N SER A 124 3.07 -5.01 21.27
CA SER A 124 2.02 -5.98 21.61
C SER A 124 2.58 -7.16 22.37
N GLY A 125 1.77 -7.77 23.24
CA GLY A 125 2.08 -9.08 23.80
C GLY A 125 1.97 -10.17 22.73
N ILE A 126 2.82 -11.19 22.79
CA ILE A 126 2.77 -12.33 21.87
C ILE A 126 2.42 -13.61 22.64
N PRO A 127 1.55 -14.48 22.10
CA PRO A 127 1.25 -15.78 22.72
C PRO A 127 2.42 -16.76 22.61
N ASP A 128 3.23 -16.63 21.55
CA ASP A 128 4.46 -17.38 21.29
C ASP A 128 5.27 -16.67 20.19
N HIS A 129 6.53 -17.06 19.99
CA HIS A 129 7.37 -16.56 18.91
C HIS A 129 6.73 -16.82 17.53
N GLY A 130 6.72 -15.80 16.66
CA GLY A 130 6.13 -15.88 15.33
C GLY A 130 4.60 -15.95 15.31
N CYS A 131 3.95 -15.68 16.44
CA CYS A 131 2.50 -15.69 16.58
C CYS A 131 1.99 -14.33 17.08
N ALA A 132 0.75 -14.01 16.72
CA ALA A 132 0.02 -12.86 17.25
C ALA A 132 -1.33 -13.33 17.79
N PHE A 133 -1.88 -12.63 18.79
CA PHE A 133 -3.22 -12.97 19.27
C PHE A 133 -4.26 -12.79 18.16
N ALA A 134 -5.32 -13.60 18.20
CA ALA A 134 -6.36 -13.51 17.19
C ALA A 134 -7.13 -12.19 17.25
N HIS A 135 -7.30 -11.59 18.44
CA HIS A 135 -7.96 -10.28 18.58
C HIS A 135 -7.15 -9.18 17.89
N ASP A 136 -5.84 -9.16 18.07
CA ASP A 136 -4.93 -8.23 17.40
C ASP A 136 -5.05 -8.30 15.87
N TRP A 137 -5.15 -9.51 15.32
CA TRP A 137 -5.36 -9.73 13.90
C TRP A 137 -6.71 -9.18 13.41
N PHE A 138 -7.79 -9.39 14.17
CA PHE A 138 -9.10 -8.85 13.80
C PHE A 138 -9.17 -7.34 13.93
N ASP A 139 -8.55 -6.75 14.95
CA ASP A 139 -8.49 -5.30 15.13
C ASP A 139 -7.71 -4.64 13.97
N PHE A 140 -6.62 -5.26 13.53
CA PHE A 140 -5.87 -4.85 12.34
C PHE A 140 -6.75 -4.87 11.08
N LEU A 141 -7.47 -5.97 10.82
CA LEU A 141 -8.35 -6.08 9.64
C LEU A 141 -9.51 -5.07 9.67
N ASN A 142 -9.96 -4.68 10.86
CA ASN A 142 -11.01 -3.68 11.05
C ASN A 142 -10.49 -2.24 11.08
N GLY A 143 -9.18 -2.01 10.95
CA GLY A 143 -8.56 -0.69 11.01
C GLY A 143 -8.66 -0.03 12.39
N GLN A 144 -8.78 -0.83 13.45
CA GLN A 144 -8.79 -0.39 14.84
C GLN A 144 -7.39 -0.33 15.45
N ARG A 145 -6.37 -0.73 14.68
CA ARG A 145 -4.96 -0.75 15.04
C ARG A 145 -4.11 -0.01 14.02
#